data_AF-J9DUF0-F1
#
_entry.id   AF-J9DUF0-F1
#
_cell.length_a   1.000
_cell.length_b   1.000
_cell.length_c   1.000
_cell.angle_alpha   90.00
_cell.angle_beta   90.00
_cell.angle_gamma   90.00
#
_symmetry.space_group_name_H-M   'P 1'
#
loop_
_entity.id
_entity.type
_entity.pdbx_description
1 polymer ?
#
loop_
_entity_poly.entity_id
_entity_poly.type
_entity_poly.pdbx_seq_one_letter_code
_entity_poly.pdbx_strand_id
1 'polypeptide(L)'
;MYHFTDGSISSGALCIRQMTLSKISDTELVVPGFSVSSLLPEHRENFYRYEGSLTTPGCDEVVVWTLMADPIAVTPSQVRISSQVQ
;
A
#
# COMPACT_ATOMS: atom_id res chain seq x y z
N MET A 1 11.65 18.77 22.81
CA MET A 1 10.61 18.34 23.76
C MET A 1 9.66 17.39 23.05
N TYR A 2 10.11 16.15 22.88
CA TYR A 2 9.24 14.98 23.02
C TYR A 2 9.92 14.17 24.11
N HIS A 3 9.36 14.21 25.32
CA HIS A 3 9.80 13.37 26.43
C HIS A 3 8.80 12.23 26.53
N PHE A 4 9.29 11.00 26.41
CA PHE A 4 8.53 9.79 26.69
C PHE A 4 8.92 9.31 28.08
N THR A 5 8.03 9.52 29.04
CA THR A 5 8.14 8.97 30.39
C THR A 5 6.88 8.15 30.65
N ASP A 6 7.08 6.84 30.81
CA ASP A 6 6.15 5.83 31.30
C ASP A 6 4.98 5.46 30.36
N GLY A 7 4.76 4.14 30.25
CA GLY A 7 3.53 3.55 29.73
C GLY A 7 3.66 2.99 28.32
N SER A 8 4.29 1.81 28.21
CA SER A 8 4.13 0.84 27.11
C SER A 8 3.42 1.37 25.86
N ILE A 9 4.18 1.84 24.88
CA ILE A 9 3.67 1.77 23.51
C ILE A 9 3.65 0.27 23.22
N SER A 10 2.49 -0.37 23.42
CA SER A 10 2.25 -1.66 22.78
C SER A 10 2.60 -1.43 21.33
N SER A 11 3.70 -2.03 20.86
CA SER A 11 4.20 -1.89 19.50
C SER A 11 3.02 -2.14 18.57
N GLY A 12 2.42 -1.06 18.09
CA GLY A 12 1.23 -1.06 17.27
C GLY A 12 1.66 -1.37 15.85
N ALA A 13 2.29 -2.52 15.65
CA ALA A 13 2.30 -3.15 14.35
C ALA A 13 0.83 -3.42 14.05
N LEU A 14 0.21 -2.60 13.20
CA LEU A 14 -1.11 -2.86 12.67
C LEU A 14 -0.97 -4.07 11.72
N CYS A 15 -0.79 -5.26 12.30
CA CYS A 15 -0.71 -6.52 11.60
C CYS A 15 -2.11 -6.81 11.04
N ILE A 16 -2.26 -6.69 9.73
CA ILE A 16 -3.46 -7.18 9.06
C ILE A 16 -3.48 -8.69 9.24
N ARG A 17 -4.58 -9.24 9.79
CA ARG A 17 -4.75 -10.69 9.99
C ARG A 17 -4.49 -11.44 8.67
N GLN A 18 -3.86 -12.62 8.76
CA GLN A 18 -3.72 -13.52 7.60
C GLN A 18 -5.07 -13.77 6.94
N MET A 19 -5.22 -13.27 5.72
CA MET A 19 -6.29 -13.64 4.81
C MET A 19 -5.71 -14.75 3.93
N THR A 20 -6.24 -15.96 4.09
CA THR A 20 -5.84 -17.11 3.27
C THR A 20 -6.20 -16.84 1.81
N LEU A 21 -5.20 -16.91 0.92
CA LEU A 21 -5.40 -16.86 -0.53
C LEU A 21 -6.24 -18.07 -0.95
N SER A 22 -7.51 -17.83 -1.28
CA SER A 22 -8.32 -18.82 -1.98
C SER A 22 -7.86 -18.88 -3.44
N LYS A 23 -7.70 -20.10 -3.93
CA LYS A 23 -7.26 -20.36 -5.30
C LYS A 23 -8.34 -19.88 -6.27
N ILE A 24 -8.07 -18.79 -6.98
CA ILE A 24 -8.91 -18.31 -8.09
C ILE A 24 -8.73 -19.26 -9.28
N SER A 25 -9.83 -19.66 -9.91
CA SER A 25 -9.86 -20.47 -11.13
C SER A 25 -9.10 -19.77 -12.25
N ASP A 26 -8.22 -20.49 -12.96
CA ASP A 26 -7.46 -20.00 -14.13
C ASP A 26 -8.43 -19.58 -15.25
N THR A 27 -8.85 -18.32 -15.20
CA THR A 27 -9.54 -17.64 -16.29
C THR A 27 -8.50 -16.72 -16.91
N GLU A 28 -8.22 -16.90 -18.21
CA GLU A 28 -7.26 -16.04 -18.91
C GLU A 28 -7.87 -14.64 -19.09
N LEU A 29 -7.60 -13.76 -18.14
CA LEU A 29 -7.98 -12.35 -18.17
C LEU A 29 -6.85 -11.57 -18.85
N VAL A 30 -7.13 -11.04 -20.05
CA VAL A 30 -6.18 -10.17 -20.76
C VAL A 30 -6.31 -8.75 -20.23
N VAL A 31 -5.29 -8.27 -19.52
CA VAL A 31 -5.17 -6.87 -19.12
C VAL A 31 -4.48 -6.10 -20.26
N PRO A 32 -5.11 -5.05 -20.82
CA PRO A 32 -4.47 -4.22 -21.84
C PRO A 32 -3.16 -3.60 -21.33
N GLY A 33 -2.18 -3.43 -22.21
CA GLY A 33 -0.95 -2.73 -21.88
C GLY A 33 -1.22 -1.27 -21.50
N PHE A 34 -0.51 -0.78 -20.48
CA PHE A 34 -0.56 0.62 -20.05
C PHE A 34 0.85 1.13 -19.71
N SER A 35 1.01 2.44 -19.69
CA SER A 35 2.28 3.07 -19.27
C SER A 35 2.36 3.12 -17.75
N VAL A 36 3.43 2.58 -17.16
CA VAL A 36 3.65 2.72 -15.70
C VAL A 36 3.79 4.19 -15.30
N SER A 37 4.35 5.02 -16.19
CA SER A 37 4.52 6.46 -15.91
C SER A 37 3.21 7.21 -15.72
N SER A 38 2.10 6.73 -16.30
CA SER A 38 0.79 7.36 -16.11
C SER A 38 0.14 7.01 -14.76
N LEU A 39 0.70 6.04 -14.03
CA LEU A 39 0.27 5.69 -12.68
C LEU A 39 1.08 6.42 -11.60
N LEU A 40 2.01 7.27 -12.00
CA LEU A 40 2.83 8.06 -11.09
C LEU A 40 2.42 9.54 -11.16
N PRO A 41 2.61 10.29 -10.07
CA PRO A 41 2.44 11.74 -10.08
C PRO A 41 3.39 12.43 -11.06
N GLU A 42 3.05 13.68 -11.40
CA GLU A 42 3.85 14.55 -12.24
C GLU A 42 5.18 14.91 -11.56
N HIS A 43 5.11 15.41 -10.31
CA HIS A 43 6.28 15.68 -9.48
C HIS A 43 6.66 14.43 -8.69
N ARG A 44 7.84 13.89 -8.96
CA ARG A 44 8.33 12.62 -8.38
C ARG A 44 9.51 12.83 -7.43
N GLU A 45 10.03 14.05 -7.42
CA GLU A 45 11.08 14.51 -6.53
C GLU A 45 10.60 14.70 -5.09
N ASN A 46 9.30 14.93 -4.90
CA ASN A 46 8.69 15.11 -3.59
C ASN A 46 8.17 13.76 -3.08
N PHE A 47 8.92 13.14 -2.17
CA PHE A 47 8.55 11.88 -1.54
C PHE A 47 9.09 11.78 -0.11
N TYR A 48 8.47 10.91 0.67
CA TYR A 48 8.96 10.47 1.98
C TYR A 48 9.54 9.07 1.86
N ARG A 49 10.68 8.84 2.51
CA ARG A 49 11.36 7.54 2.52
C ARG A 49 11.62 7.08 3.94
N TYR A 50 11.24 5.84 4.24
CA TYR A 50 11.42 5.26 5.57
C TYR A 50 11.62 3.74 5.49
N GLU A 51 12.37 3.20 6.45
CA GLU A 51 12.50 1.77 6.66
C GLU A 51 11.29 1.25 7.43
N GLY A 52 10.74 0.10 7.03
CA GLY A 52 9.55 -0.48 7.64
C GLY A 52 9.35 -1.94 7.25
N SER A 53 8.15 -2.44 7.56
CA SER A 53 7.78 -3.83 7.35
C SER A 53 6.85 -4.06 6.17
N LEU A 54 6.73 -5.33 5.78
CA LEU A 54 5.65 -5.78 4.91
C LEU A 54 4.30 -5.50 5.57
N THR A 55 3.38 -4.92 4.80
CA THR A 55 1.98 -4.70 5.21
C THR A 55 1.13 -5.96 5.04
N THR A 56 1.70 -7.03 4.50
CA THR A 56 1.10 -8.36 4.48
C THR A 56 1.60 -9.18 5.67
N PRO A 57 0.83 -10.19 6.09
CA PRO A 57 1.26 -11.07 7.17
C PRO A 57 2.66 -11.67 6.93
N GLY A 58 3.42 -11.80 8.02
CA GLY A 58 4.87 -12.03 7.98
C GLY A 58 5.58 -10.82 8.58
N CYS A 59 5.12 -9.61 8.24
CA CYS A 59 5.52 -8.34 8.86
C CYS A 59 7.04 -8.13 8.96
N ASP A 60 7.82 -8.72 8.06
CA ASP A 60 9.27 -8.62 8.06
C ASP A 60 9.72 -7.17 7.84
N GLU A 61 10.55 -6.64 8.74
CA GLU A 61 11.13 -5.29 8.69
C GLU A 61 12.30 -5.21 7.70
N VAL A 62 12.01 -5.45 6.43
CA VAL A 62 13.00 -5.54 5.34
C VAL A 62 12.71 -4.58 4.19
N VAL A 63 11.71 -3.70 4.35
CA VAL A 63 11.19 -2.85 3.28
C VAL A 63 11.68 -1.41 3.47
N VAL A 64 12.11 -0.78 2.38
CA VAL A 64 12.29 0.68 2.34
C VAL A 64 11.18 1.29 1.50
N TRP A 65 10.21 1.91 2.16
CA TRP A 65 9.03 2.50 1.55
C TRP A 65 9.35 3.85 0.90
N THR A 66 8.75 4.11 -0.27
CA THR A 66 8.76 5.42 -0.93
C THR A 66 7.32 5.87 -1.11
N LEU A 67 6.93 6.91 -0.36
CA LEU A 67 5.60 7.47 -0.41
C LEU A 67 5.65 8.78 -1.19
N MET A 68 5.05 8.82 -2.38
CA MET A 68 4.96 10.03 -3.18
C MET A 68 4.12 11.08 -2.43
N ALA A 69 4.60 12.33 -2.39
CA ALA A 69 3.91 13.41 -1.69
C ALA A 69 2.66 13.86 -2.45
N ASP A 70 2.73 13.86 -3.78
CA ASP A 70 1.62 14.23 -4.65
C ASP A 70 0.74 13.00 -4.97
N PRO A 71 -0.59 13.12 -4.91
CA PRO A 71 -1.50 12.04 -5.28
C PRO A 71 -1.75 11.97 -6.79
N ILE A 72 -2.24 10.80 -7.26
CA ILE A 72 -2.87 10.68 -8.58
C ILE A 72 -4.39 10.84 -8.45
N ALA A 73 -5.01 11.53 -9.41
CA ALA A 73 -6.47 11.70 -9.43
C ALA A 73 -7.17 10.45 -9.96
N VAL A 74 -8.24 10.06 -9.30
CA VAL A 74 -9.13 8.96 -9.74
C VAL A 74 -10.57 9.45 -9.78
N THR A 75 -11.36 8.93 -10.72
CA THR A 75 -12.77 9.29 -10.83
C THR A 75 -13.61 8.52 -9.81
N PRO A 76 -14.78 9.05 -9.41
CA PRO A 76 -15.70 8.32 -8.54
C PRO A 76 -16.16 6.98 -9.12
N SER A 77 -16.25 6.85 -10.45
CA SER A 77 -16.60 5.58 -11.10
C SER A 77 -15.49 4.53 -10.95
N GLN A 78 -14.22 4.93 -11.02
CA GLN A 78 -13.09 4.03 -10.79
C GLN A 78 -13.06 3.52 -9.35
N VAL A 79 -13.30 4.40 -8.37
CA VAL A 79 -13.37 4.01 -6.95
C VAL A 79 -14.50 3.00 -6.72
N ARG A 80 -15.67 3.24 -7.32
CA ARG A 80 -16.82 2.31 -7.23
C ARG A 80 -16.47 0.92 -7.77
N ILE A 81 -15.79 0.82 -8.90
CA ILE A 81 -15.37 -0.48 -9.47
C ILE A 81 -14.38 -1.17 -8.52
N SER A 82 -13.41 -0.44 -7.95
CA SER A 82 -12.46 -1.02 -6.99
C SER A 82 -13.14 -1.58 -5.74
N SER A 83 -14.22 -0.97 -5.27
CA SER A 83 -14.97 -1.45 -4.11
C SER A 83 -15.77 -2.74 -4.34
N GLN A 84 -15.91 -3.17 -5.60
CA GLN A 84 -16.63 -4.40 -5.95
C GLN A 84 -15.74 -5.65 -5.92
N VAL A 85 -14.43 -5.48 -5.73
CA VAL A 85 -13.46 -6.58 -5.65
C VAL A 85 -13.18 -6.81 -4.16
N GLN A 86 -13.80 -7.85 -3.59
CA GLN A 86 -13.63 -8.29 -2.19
C GLN A 86 -13.40 -9.80 -2.16
#